data_AF-A0A842U351-F1
#
_entry.id   AF-A0A842U351-F1
#
_cell.length_a   1.000
_cell.length_b   1.000
_cell.length_c   1.000
_cell.angle_alpha   90.00
_cell.angle_beta   90.00
_cell.angle_gamma   90.00
#
_symmetry.space_group_name_H-M   'P 1'
#
loop_
_entity.id
_entity.type
_entity.pdbx_description
1 polymer ?
#
loop_
_entity_poly.entity_id
_entity_poly.type
_entity_poly.pdbx_seq_one_letter_code
_entity_poly.pdbx_strand_id
1 'polypeptide(L)'
;MSDEKKSIILEGKMDDWGPFGKNEGKWLIFSIGNPEEGHGYALPRIMDDLFSQRVAHLISCKSGARYVAHIPWATDNFMPVARDWAPRVIPVEEIVEKIIEYLRYHIEIYEKMGLPSSKVLIFSGHGGNNPIAKYTDKIKEKLHLEKLIMAPGENLAEENMDRILKELEKVSSELSSEDKSARKIKRILIKILTGSGHAGHMEHSAAAALGILDEEKLKLMNAELEKDFEGALKKWPPLGGLGGYLLAGGKYVKKIGTKERDEHGLWNCLKSLRRLDGGKVKPVKELGELIIDLLVDYYAEIISKE
;
A
#
# COMPACT_ATOMS: atom_id res chain seq x y z
N MET A 1 -25.50 -58.10 -7.65
CA MET A 1 -24.85 -57.23 -8.64
C MET A 1 -24.12 -56.17 -7.85
N SER A 2 -22.79 -56.24 -7.79
CA SER A 2 -21.97 -55.24 -7.12
C SER A 2 -22.05 -53.95 -7.91
N ASP A 3 -22.60 -52.90 -7.30
CA ASP A 3 -22.46 -51.53 -7.80
C ASP A 3 -20.98 -51.17 -7.77
N GLU A 4 -20.28 -51.46 -8.86
CA GLU A 4 -19.02 -50.81 -9.18
C GLU A 4 -19.31 -49.31 -9.23
N LYS A 5 -19.02 -48.63 -8.12
CA LYS A 5 -19.01 -47.16 -8.06
C LYS A 5 -18.07 -46.69 -9.15
N LYS A 6 -18.64 -46.26 -10.28
CA LYS A 6 -17.91 -45.57 -11.35
C LYS A 6 -17.19 -44.39 -10.69
N SER A 7 -15.87 -44.50 -10.53
CA SER A 7 -15.07 -43.40 -10.02
C SER A 7 -15.08 -42.30 -11.09
N ILE A 8 -15.53 -41.12 -10.70
CA ILE A 8 -15.47 -39.96 -11.58
C ILE A 8 -14.00 -39.50 -11.58
N ILE A 9 -13.30 -39.75 -12.68
CA ILE A 9 -11.95 -39.22 -12.90
C ILE A 9 -12.12 -37.75 -13.31
N LEU A 10 -11.65 -36.82 -12.47
CA LEU A 10 -11.69 -35.37 -12.70
C LEU A 10 -10.35 -34.78 -13.16
N GLU A 11 -9.30 -35.60 -13.24
CA GLU A 11 -7.97 -35.16 -13.68
C GLU A 11 -8.05 -34.53 -15.09
N GLY A 12 -7.56 -33.29 -15.21
CA GLY A 12 -7.60 -32.48 -16.44
C GLY A 12 -8.99 -31.96 -16.85
N LYS A 13 -10.07 -32.34 -16.14
CA LYS A 13 -11.44 -31.93 -16.47
C LYS A 13 -11.88 -30.63 -15.81
N MET A 14 -11.10 -30.14 -14.85
CA MET A 14 -11.36 -28.90 -14.13
C MET A 14 -10.45 -27.76 -14.58
N ASP A 15 -9.50 -28.04 -15.49
CA ASP A 15 -8.46 -27.09 -15.90
C ASP A 15 -9.01 -25.88 -16.68
N ASP A 16 -10.20 -26.00 -17.26
CA ASP A 16 -10.92 -24.94 -17.98
C ASP A 16 -12.11 -24.36 -17.20
N TRP A 17 -12.29 -24.76 -15.93
CA TRP A 17 -13.38 -24.25 -15.12
C TRP A 17 -13.13 -22.82 -14.69
N GLY A 18 -14.22 -22.07 -14.56
CA GLY A 18 -14.19 -20.70 -14.06
C GLY A 18 -13.50 -19.70 -15.00
N PRO A 19 -13.38 -18.44 -14.58
CA PRO A 19 -12.87 -17.36 -15.42
C PRO A 19 -11.34 -17.36 -15.57
N PHE A 20 -10.61 -18.18 -14.80
CA PHE A 20 -9.15 -18.17 -14.75
C PHE A 20 -8.49 -19.37 -15.44
N GLY A 21 -9.24 -20.45 -15.68
CA GLY A 21 -8.77 -21.68 -16.31
C GLY A 21 -7.42 -22.14 -15.74
N LYS A 22 -6.49 -22.49 -16.64
CA LYS A 22 -5.15 -22.99 -16.28
C LYS A 22 -4.28 -22.04 -15.44
N ASN A 23 -4.69 -20.78 -15.24
CA ASN A 23 -3.92 -19.82 -14.44
C ASN A 23 -4.41 -19.76 -12.98
N GLU A 24 -5.52 -20.41 -12.66
CA GLU A 24 -6.08 -20.42 -11.31
C GLU A 24 -5.08 -20.96 -10.28
N GLY A 25 -4.84 -20.17 -9.23
CA GLY A 25 -4.05 -20.56 -8.08
C GLY A 25 -2.58 -20.90 -8.38
N LYS A 26 -2.01 -20.38 -9.46
CA LYS A 26 -0.55 -20.51 -9.71
C LYS A 26 0.31 -19.67 -8.76
N TRP A 27 -0.27 -18.62 -8.19
CA TRP A 27 0.42 -17.66 -7.35
C TRP A 27 -0.19 -17.62 -5.95
N LEU A 28 0.68 -17.47 -4.95
CA LEU A 28 0.32 -17.16 -3.58
C LEU A 28 0.53 -15.67 -3.33
N ILE A 29 -0.49 -14.99 -2.82
CA ILE A 29 -0.46 -13.56 -2.51
C ILE A 29 -0.47 -13.38 -0.99
N PHE A 30 0.50 -12.63 -0.50
CA PHE A 30 0.55 -12.14 0.86
C PHE A 30 0.44 -10.61 0.85
N SER A 31 -0.07 -10.07 1.95
CA SER A 31 -0.05 -8.63 2.23
C SER A 31 0.85 -8.33 3.41
N ILE A 32 1.48 -7.15 3.42
CA ILE A 32 2.24 -6.63 4.56
C ILE A 32 1.97 -5.13 4.71
N GLY A 33 1.76 -4.67 5.93
CA GLY A 33 1.56 -3.27 6.28
C GLY A 33 2.23 -2.96 7.61
N ASN A 34 2.03 -1.75 8.12
CA ASN A 34 2.40 -1.38 9.48
C ASN A 34 1.22 -1.61 10.43
N PRO A 35 1.36 -2.48 11.45
CA PRO A 35 0.26 -2.78 12.37
C PRO A 35 0.02 -1.70 13.42
N GLU A 36 0.93 -0.72 13.56
CA GLU A 36 0.74 0.37 14.50
C GLU A 36 1.58 1.58 14.06
N GLU A 37 1.02 2.43 13.22
CA GLU A 37 1.67 3.66 12.77
C GLU A 37 0.75 4.89 12.82
N GLY A 38 1.29 6.01 13.27
CA GLY A 38 0.57 7.27 13.28
C GLY A 38 0.39 7.83 11.87
N HIS A 39 -0.84 8.11 11.47
CA HIS A 39 -1.20 8.65 10.16
C HIS A 39 -1.99 9.98 10.26
N GLY A 40 -1.85 10.68 11.39
CA GLY A 40 -2.71 11.81 11.76
C GLY A 40 -3.91 11.37 12.59
N TYR A 41 -4.75 12.34 12.97
CA TYR A 41 -5.85 12.10 13.92
C TYR A 41 -7.04 11.37 13.32
N ALA A 42 -7.27 11.56 12.02
CA ALA A 42 -8.45 11.08 11.31
C ALA A 42 -8.32 9.63 10.79
N LEU A 43 -7.12 9.06 10.84
CA LEU A 43 -6.82 7.74 10.29
C LEU A 43 -6.56 6.70 11.39
N PRO A 44 -6.99 5.44 11.20
CA PRO A 44 -6.67 4.37 12.13
C PRO A 44 -5.17 4.04 12.08
N ARG A 45 -4.60 3.57 13.20
CA ARG A 45 -3.17 3.20 13.26
C ARG A 45 -2.80 2.00 12.40
N ILE A 46 -3.80 1.22 11.99
CA ILE A 46 -3.66 0.00 11.18
C ILE A 46 -3.96 0.27 9.69
N MET A 47 -3.94 1.52 9.24
CA MET A 47 -4.31 1.91 7.88
C MET A 47 -3.54 1.12 6.82
N ASP A 48 -2.23 0.96 6.99
CA ASP A 48 -1.36 0.22 6.06
C ASP A 48 -1.73 -1.26 5.95
N ASP A 49 -2.11 -1.89 7.06
CA ASP A 49 -2.61 -3.27 7.08
C ASP A 49 -3.92 -3.36 6.30
N LEU A 50 -4.88 -2.50 6.59
CA LEU A 50 -6.19 -2.49 5.93
C LEU A 50 -6.07 -2.24 4.43
N PHE A 51 -5.22 -1.29 4.04
CA PHE A 51 -4.94 -0.99 2.64
C PHE A 51 -4.28 -2.17 1.92
N SER A 52 -3.20 -2.73 2.50
CA SER A 52 -2.47 -3.85 1.89
C SER A 52 -3.32 -5.11 1.75
N GLN A 53 -4.13 -5.43 2.78
CA GLN A 53 -5.06 -6.56 2.75
C GLN A 53 -6.11 -6.38 1.66
N ARG A 54 -6.71 -5.19 1.55
CA ARG A 54 -7.73 -4.91 0.53
C ARG A 54 -7.17 -5.08 -0.88
N VAL A 55 -6.03 -4.46 -1.17
CA VAL A 55 -5.42 -4.52 -2.51
C VAL A 55 -5.00 -5.95 -2.84
N ALA A 56 -4.32 -6.65 -1.93
CA ALA A 56 -3.91 -8.05 -2.13
C ALA A 56 -5.10 -8.97 -2.40
N HIS A 57 -6.20 -8.81 -1.66
CA HIS A 57 -7.42 -9.57 -1.88
C HIS A 57 -8.04 -9.27 -3.25
N LEU A 58 -8.12 -8.02 -3.66
CA LEU A 58 -8.66 -7.66 -4.98
C LEU A 58 -7.77 -8.18 -6.13
N ILE A 59 -6.44 -8.15 -5.98
CA ILE A 59 -5.52 -8.80 -6.95
C ILE A 59 -5.86 -10.28 -7.08
N SER A 60 -6.12 -10.98 -5.95
CA SER A 60 -6.50 -12.40 -5.96
C SER A 60 -7.80 -12.63 -6.74
N CYS A 61 -8.84 -11.82 -6.48
CA CYS A 61 -10.12 -11.90 -7.18
C CYS A 61 -10.03 -11.59 -8.67
N LYS A 62 -9.07 -10.75 -9.09
CA LYS A 62 -8.91 -10.37 -10.50
C LYS A 62 -8.03 -11.33 -11.30
N SER A 63 -7.01 -11.90 -10.68
CA SER A 63 -6.01 -12.75 -11.35
C SER A 63 -6.26 -14.25 -11.22
N GLY A 64 -7.12 -14.67 -10.29
CA GLY A 64 -7.28 -16.07 -9.92
C GLY A 64 -6.19 -16.61 -9.00
N ALA A 65 -5.24 -15.78 -8.57
CA ALA A 65 -4.25 -16.15 -7.56
C ALA A 65 -4.90 -16.35 -6.18
N ARG A 66 -4.19 -17.01 -5.25
CA ARG A 66 -4.71 -17.26 -3.89
C ARG A 66 -4.20 -16.21 -2.93
N TYR A 67 -5.09 -15.43 -2.32
CA TYR A 67 -4.73 -14.65 -1.14
C TYR A 67 -4.57 -15.59 0.06
N VAL A 68 -3.37 -15.62 0.63
CA VAL A 68 -2.99 -16.58 1.68
C VAL A 68 -3.13 -15.96 3.06
N ALA A 69 -2.37 -14.89 3.33
CA ALA A 69 -2.33 -14.29 4.65
C ALA A 69 -1.73 -12.88 4.69
N HIS A 70 -1.87 -12.24 5.85
CA HIS A 70 -1.25 -10.96 6.17
C HIS A 70 -0.06 -11.15 7.12
N ILE A 71 1.09 -10.59 6.76
CA ILE A 71 2.34 -10.63 7.53
C ILE A 71 2.27 -9.57 8.64
N PRO A 72 2.29 -9.95 9.94
CA PRO A 72 1.95 -9.06 11.04
C PRO A 72 3.17 -8.27 11.59
N TRP A 73 4.16 -7.99 10.74
CA TRP A 73 5.38 -7.28 11.12
C TRP A 73 5.70 -6.19 10.10
N ALA A 74 6.39 -5.14 10.56
CA ALA A 74 6.87 -4.05 9.73
C ALA A 74 8.31 -3.66 10.08
N THR A 75 8.99 -3.02 9.14
CA THR A 75 10.28 -2.36 9.34
C THR A 75 10.19 -0.91 8.87
N ASP A 76 11.19 -0.10 9.18
CA ASP A 76 11.29 1.28 8.71
C ASP A 76 12.75 1.65 8.40
N ASN A 77 12.96 2.53 7.40
CA ASN A 77 14.26 3.07 7.00
C ASN A 77 14.92 3.92 8.12
N PHE A 78 14.13 4.51 8.99
CA PHE A 78 14.55 5.52 9.94
C PHE A 78 14.80 4.97 11.35
N MET A 79 15.07 3.67 11.48
CA MET A 79 15.39 3.08 12.78
C MET A 79 16.63 3.74 13.45
N PRO A 80 16.62 3.99 14.77
CA PRO A 80 15.56 3.65 15.72
C PRO A 80 14.47 4.73 15.89
N VAL A 81 14.61 5.91 15.26
CA VAL A 81 13.68 7.04 15.50
C VAL A 81 12.27 6.75 15.00
N ALA A 82 12.13 5.83 14.04
CA ALA A 82 10.84 5.38 13.55
C ALA A 82 9.88 4.87 14.62
N ARG A 83 10.39 4.36 15.75
CA ARG A 83 9.55 3.90 16.85
C ARG A 83 8.70 5.01 17.49
N ASP A 84 9.02 6.27 17.25
CA ASP A 84 8.22 7.39 17.74
C ASP A 84 6.87 7.51 17.00
N TRP A 85 6.79 7.08 15.73
CA TRP A 85 5.55 7.05 14.95
C TRP A 85 5.03 5.64 14.67
N ALA A 86 5.90 4.64 14.63
CA ALA A 86 5.59 3.25 14.38
C ALA A 86 6.24 2.34 15.45
N PRO A 87 5.72 2.28 16.68
CA PRO A 87 6.39 1.62 17.81
C PRO A 87 6.66 0.12 17.63
N ARG A 88 6.00 -0.54 16.67
CA ARG A 88 6.10 -1.99 16.43
C ARG A 88 7.11 -2.38 15.36
N VAL A 89 7.79 -1.42 14.73
CA VAL A 89 8.80 -1.77 13.72
C VAL A 89 10.01 -2.46 14.31
N ILE A 90 10.50 -3.46 13.59
CA ILE A 90 11.70 -4.23 13.92
C ILE A 90 12.80 -4.00 12.87
N PRO A 91 14.07 -4.30 13.16
CA PRO A 91 15.16 -4.18 12.18
C PRO A 91 14.91 -5.01 10.91
N VAL A 92 15.41 -4.52 9.77
CA VAL A 92 15.18 -5.15 8.46
C VAL A 92 15.68 -6.60 8.40
N GLU A 93 16.82 -6.89 9.02
CA GLU A 93 17.36 -8.24 9.05
C GLU A 93 16.47 -9.19 9.87
N GLU A 94 15.89 -8.70 10.97
CA GLU A 94 15.00 -9.49 11.82
C GLU A 94 13.67 -9.80 11.11
N ILE A 95 13.08 -8.81 10.44
CA ILE A 95 11.82 -9.04 9.70
C ILE A 95 12.03 -9.99 8.53
N VAL A 96 13.17 -9.95 7.85
CA VAL A 96 13.46 -10.86 6.71
C VAL A 96 13.46 -12.32 7.15
N GLU A 97 14.07 -12.64 8.30
CA GLU A 97 14.04 -14.01 8.83
C GLU A 97 12.60 -14.43 9.21
N LYS A 98 11.84 -13.55 9.86
CA LYS A 98 10.44 -13.81 10.20
C LYS A 98 9.56 -14.01 8.96
N ILE A 99 9.78 -13.24 7.90
CA ILE A 99 9.09 -13.41 6.61
C ILE A 99 9.42 -14.79 6.03
N ILE A 100 10.69 -15.20 6.02
CA ILE A 100 11.08 -16.53 5.51
C ILE A 100 10.37 -17.65 6.29
N GLU A 101 10.38 -17.59 7.62
CA GLU A 101 9.69 -18.59 8.45
C GLU A 101 8.18 -18.61 8.19
N TYR A 102 7.57 -17.43 8.11
CA TYR A 102 6.14 -17.27 7.90
C TYR A 102 5.68 -17.78 6.53
N LEU A 103 6.39 -17.40 5.47
CA LEU A 103 6.09 -17.86 4.12
C LEU A 103 6.29 -19.37 4.00
N ARG A 104 7.38 -19.92 4.57
CA ARG A 104 7.64 -21.36 4.57
C ARG A 104 6.49 -22.14 5.17
N TYR A 105 6.00 -21.72 6.34
CA TYR A 105 4.87 -22.35 7.02
C TYR A 105 3.64 -22.46 6.10
N HIS A 106 3.29 -21.38 5.41
CA HIS A 106 2.13 -21.37 4.50
C HIS A 106 2.38 -22.14 3.19
N ILE A 107 3.57 -22.01 2.59
CA ILE A 107 3.96 -22.73 1.37
C ILE A 107 3.85 -24.25 1.59
N GLU A 108 4.36 -24.75 2.72
CA GLU A 108 4.32 -26.18 3.04
C GLU A 108 2.89 -26.74 3.15
N ILE A 109 1.90 -25.91 3.52
CA ILE A 109 0.49 -26.32 3.55
C ILE A 109 0.01 -26.63 2.14
N TYR A 110 0.30 -25.75 1.18
CA TYR A 110 -0.09 -25.93 -0.22
C TYR A 110 0.67 -27.08 -0.89
N GLU A 111 1.96 -27.26 -0.58
CA GLU A 111 2.75 -28.40 -1.07
C GLU A 111 2.19 -29.74 -0.59
N LYS A 112 1.80 -29.84 0.69
CA LYS A 112 1.15 -31.04 1.25
C LYS A 112 -0.20 -31.34 0.59
N MET A 113 -0.86 -30.33 0.03
CA MET A 113 -2.09 -30.47 -0.75
C MET A 113 -1.84 -30.79 -2.24
N GLY A 114 -0.58 -30.81 -2.69
CA GLY A 114 -0.24 -30.97 -4.11
C GLY A 114 -0.61 -29.75 -4.96
N LEU A 115 -0.70 -28.56 -4.37
CA LEU A 115 -1.06 -27.31 -5.05
C LEU A 115 0.18 -26.49 -5.39
N PRO A 116 0.14 -25.68 -6.48
CA PRO A 116 1.24 -24.77 -6.82
C PRO A 116 1.55 -23.76 -5.70
N SER A 117 2.84 -23.62 -5.38
CA SER A 117 3.34 -22.78 -4.28
C SER A 117 4.67 -22.07 -4.56
N SER A 118 5.24 -22.25 -5.77
CA SER A 118 6.59 -21.74 -6.12
C SER A 118 6.62 -20.27 -6.57
N LYS A 119 5.46 -19.63 -6.76
CA LYS A 119 5.35 -18.22 -7.17
C LYS A 119 4.63 -17.40 -6.09
N VAL A 120 5.30 -16.37 -5.59
CA VAL A 120 4.81 -15.55 -4.47
C VAL A 120 4.78 -14.06 -4.85
N LEU A 121 3.69 -13.38 -4.50
CA LEU A 121 3.57 -11.93 -4.47
C LEU A 121 3.42 -11.48 -3.01
N ILE A 122 4.19 -10.47 -2.60
CA ILE A 122 3.98 -9.77 -1.33
C ILE A 122 3.66 -8.31 -1.63
N PHE A 123 2.40 -7.93 -1.42
CA PHE A 123 1.95 -6.55 -1.58
C PHE A 123 2.19 -5.75 -0.29
N SER A 124 2.98 -4.68 -0.38
CA SER A 124 3.30 -3.81 0.77
C SER A 124 2.49 -2.51 0.72
N GLY A 125 1.70 -2.27 1.76
CA GLY A 125 0.98 -1.01 1.99
C GLY A 125 1.79 0.04 2.76
N HIS A 126 2.96 -0.33 3.28
CA HIS A 126 3.80 0.54 4.10
C HIS A 126 5.12 0.86 3.39
N GLY A 127 5.45 2.15 3.23
CA GLY A 127 6.70 2.61 2.57
C GLY A 127 7.96 2.28 3.38
N GLY A 128 7.86 2.18 4.71
CA GLY A 128 8.98 1.77 5.57
C GLY A 128 9.49 0.35 5.31
N ASN A 129 8.71 -0.49 4.62
CA ASN A 129 9.10 -1.85 4.21
C ASN A 129 10.00 -1.89 2.96
N ASN A 130 10.26 -0.76 2.29
CA ASN A 130 11.11 -0.70 1.09
C ASN A 130 12.49 -1.39 1.24
N PRO A 131 13.18 -1.36 2.41
CA PRO A 131 14.42 -2.12 2.63
C PRO A 131 14.34 -3.62 2.38
N ILE A 132 13.18 -4.25 2.56
CA ILE A 132 13.00 -5.70 2.38
C ILE A 132 13.33 -6.10 0.93
N ALA A 133 13.10 -5.20 -0.04
CA ALA A 133 13.38 -5.46 -1.45
C ALA A 133 14.85 -5.86 -1.71
N LYS A 134 15.81 -5.37 -0.90
CA LYS A 134 17.23 -5.73 -0.98
C LYS A 134 17.51 -7.19 -0.61
N TYR A 135 16.56 -7.87 0.01
CA TYR A 135 16.66 -9.26 0.46
C TYR A 135 15.79 -10.21 -0.38
N THR A 136 15.17 -9.72 -1.46
CA THR A 136 14.27 -10.53 -2.33
C THR A 136 14.95 -11.81 -2.80
N ASP A 137 16.19 -11.74 -3.29
CA ASP A 137 16.93 -12.92 -3.77
C ASP A 137 17.21 -13.92 -2.64
N LYS A 138 17.59 -13.43 -1.46
CA LYS A 138 17.81 -14.26 -0.27
C LYS A 138 16.53 -15.00 0.13
N ILE A 139 15.38 -14.31 0.16
CA ILE A 139 14.08 -14.89 0.49
C ILE A 139 13.72 -15.96 -0.56
N LYS A 140 13.86 -15.62 -1.84
CA LYS A 140 13.60 -16.51 -2.97
C LYS A 140 14.42 -17.80 -2.88
N GLU A 141 15.73 -17.69 -2.65
CA GLU A 141 16.65 -18.82 -2.53
C GLU A 141 16.30 -19.72 -1.34
N LYS A 142 16.07 -19.13 -0.16
CA LYS A 142 15.77 -19.86 1.09
C LYS A 142 14.45 -20.64 1.02
N LEU A 143 13.52 -20.20 0.19
CA LEU A 143 12.20 -20.79 -0.01
C LEU A 143 12.08 -21.59 -1.31
N HIS A 144 13.15 -21.69 -2.09
CA HIS A 144 13.15 -22.37 -3.39
C HIS A 144 12.05 -21.89 -4.35
N LEU A 145 11.74 -20.60 -4.30
CA LEU A 145 10.70 -20.00 -5.13
C LEU A 145 11.20 -19.84 -6.57
N GLU A 146 10.35 -20.20 -7.53
CA GLU A 146 10.53 -19.87 -8.95
C GLU A 146 10.49 -18.35 -9.14
N LYS A 147 9.54 -17.69 -8.46
CA LYS A 147 9.35 -16.25 -8.57
C LYS A 147 8.89 -15.63 -7.24
N LEU A 148 9.44 -14.46 -6.94
CA LEU A 148 9.03 -13.62 -5.82
C LEU A 148 8.91 -12.18 -6.32
N ILE A 149 7.74 -11.57 -6.13
CA ILE A 149 7.50 -10.16 -6.41
C ILE A 149 7.26 -9.44 -5.07
N MET A 150 8.13 -8.48 -4.76
CA MET A 150 7.89 -7.49 -3.71
C MET A 150 7.24 -6.26 -4.37
N ALA A 151 5.99 -6.01 -4.03
CA ALA A 151 5.17 -4.98 -4.66
C ALA A 151 4.97 -3.79 -3.71
N PRO A 152 5.85 -2.76 -3.75
CA PRO A 152 5.59 -1.54 -3.00
C PRO A 152 4.45 -0.76 -3.65
N GLY A 153 3.54 -0.20 -2.84
CA GLY A 153 2.46 0.65 -3.35
C GLY A 153 2.94 1.92 -4.08
N GLU A 154 4.19 2.34 -3.88
CA GLU A 154 4.73 3.63 -4.34
C GLU A 154 5.27 3.63 -5.79
N ASN A 155 5.61 2.47 -6.36
CA ASN A 155 6.26 2.39 -7.68
C ASN A 155 5.29 2.47 -8.88
N LEU A 156 3.98 2.57 -8.64
CA LEU A 156 2.97 2.59 -9.70
C LEU A 156 3.16 3.78 -10.66
N ALA A 157 3.58 4.93 -10.13
CA ALA A 157 3.61 6.19 -10.88
C ALA A 157 4.60 6.19 -12.05
N GLU A 158 5.81 5.66 -11.86
CA GLU A 158 6.87 5.77 -12.88
C GLU A 158 6.58 4.93 -14.12
N GLU A 159 6.06 3.71 -13.94
CA GLU A 159 5.80 2.78 -15.05
C GLU A 159 4.42 2.96 -15.70
N ASN A 160 3.47 3.61 -15.01
CA ASN A 160 2.07 3.69 -15.46
C ASN A 160 1.56 5.13 -15.59
N MET A 161 2.44 6.13 -15.68
CA MET A 161 2.05 7.54 -15.70
C MET A 161 1.03 7.85 -16.81
N ASP A 162 1.19 7.30 -18.02
CA ASP A 162 0.25 7.52 -19.11
C ASP A 162 -1.16 6.98 -18.80
N ARG A 163 -1.23 5.78 -18.21
CA ARG A 163 -2.50 5.17 -17.76
C ARG A 163 -3.12 6.01 -16.66
N ILE A 164 -2.32 6.42 -15.66
CA ILE A 164 -2.75 7.30 -14.57
C ILE A 164 -3.32 8.61 -15.12
N LEU A 165 -2.62 9.27 -16.04
CA LEU A 165 -3.05 10.55 -16.62
C LEU A 165 -4.37 10.44 -17.39
N LYS A 166 -4.62 9.30 -18.04
CA LYS A 166 -5.87 9.01 -18.75
C LYS A 166 -7.02 8.78 -17.78
N GLU A 167 -6.83 7.98 -16.74
CA GLU A 167 -7.90 7.74 -15.75
C GLU A 167 -8.20 8.98 -14.91
N LEU A 168 -7.18 9.76 -14.56
CA LEU A 168 -7.36 11.07 -13.90
C LEU A 168 -8.19 12.04 -14.74
N GLU A 169 -8.15 11.94 -16.07
CA GLU A 169 -8.98 12.76 -16.94
C GLU A 169 -10.46 12.44 -16.76
N LYS A 170 -10.80 11.16 -16.68
CA LYS A 170 -12.19 10.70 -16.43
C LYS A 170 -12.67 11.15 -15.06
N VAL A 171 -11.92 10.82 -14.00
CA VAL A 171 -12.25 11.22 -12.62
C VAL A 171 -12.38 12.75 -12.52
N SER A 172 -11.48 13.51 -13.15
CA SER A 172 -11.57 14.97 -13.11
C SER A 172 -12.78 15.54 -13.84
N SER A 173 -13.28 14.85 -14.86
CA SER A 173 -14.48 15.23 -15.61
C SER A 173 -15.74 14.93 -14.81
N GLU A 174 -15.79 13.77 -14.15
CA GLU A 174 -16.88 13.36 -13.26
C GLU A 174 -17.00 14.26 -12.03
N LEU A 175 -15.87 14.69 -11.46
CA LEU A 175 -15.83 15.60 -10.31
C LEU A 175 -16.03 17.08 -10.69
N SER A 176 -16.07 17.41 -11.98
CA SER A 176 -16.22 18.79 -12.42
C SER A 176 -17.62 19.35 -12.13
N SER A 177 -17.68 20.64 -11.89
CA SER A 177 -18.93 21.36 -11.61
C SER A 177 -18.91 22.71 -12.32
N GLU A 178 -20.05 23.43 -12.34
CA GLU A 178 -20.15 24.76 -12.98
C GLU A 178 -19.03 25.72 -12.52
N ASP A 179 -18.67 25.68 -11.23
CA ASP A 179 -17.62 26.52 -10.63
C ASP A 179 -16.20 25.93 -10.68
N LYS A 180 -16.02 24.68 -11.11
CA LYS A 180 -14.72 23.99 -11.10
C LYS A 180 -14.48 23.20 -12.38
N SER A 181 -13.61 23.73 -13.23
CA SER A 181 -13.20 23.05 -14.45
C SER A 181 -12.43 21.74 -14.17
N ALA A 182 -12.72 20.70 -14.96
CA ALA A 182 -12.03 19.41 -14.92
C ALA A 182 -10.50 19.55 -14.98
N ARG A 183 -9.99 20.46 -15.81
CA ARG A 183 -8.55 20.76 -15.90
C ARG A 183 -7.93 21.20 -14.56
N LYS A 184 -8.65 21.98 -13.75
CA LYS A 184 -8.18 22.42 -12.43
C LYS A 184 -8.16 21.24 -11.45
N ILE A 185 -9.19 20.39 -11.48
CA ILE A 185 -9.28 19.18 -10.66
C ILE A 185 -8.15 18.21 -11.02
N LYS A 186 -7.97 17.88 -12.30
CA LYS A 186 -6.87 17.02 -12.78
C LYS A 186 -5.51 17.48 -12.26
N ARG A 187 -5.23 18.79 -12.31
CA ARG A 187 -3.99 19.37 -11.76
C ARG A 187 -3.84 19.19 -10.25
N ILE A 188 -4.93 19.25 -9.48
CA ILE A 188 -4.90 19.00 -8.04
C ILE A 188 -4.63 17.52 -7.79
N LEU A 189 -5.33 16.61 -8.48
CA LEU A 189 -5.14 15.17 -8.32
C LEU A 189 -3.71 14.74 -8.67
N ILE A 190 -3.14 15.26 -9.77
CA ILE A 190 -1.73 15.03 -10.11
C ILE A 190 -0.83 15.50 -8.97
N LYS A 191 -1.05 16.68 -8.40
CA LYS A 191 -0.24 17.18 -7.27
C LYS A 191 -0.38 16.33 -6.01
N ILE A 192 -1.56 15.75 -5.76
CA ILE A 192 -1.77 14.82 -4.64
C ILE A 192 -0.96 13.54 -4.88
N LEU A 193 -1.03 12.98 -6.08
CA LEU A 193 -0.32 11.74 -6.45
C LEU A 193 1.21 11.92 -6.46
N THR A 194 1.70 13.00 -7.06
CA THR A 194 3.14 13.29 -7.15
C THR A 194 3.68 14.00 -5.91
N GLY A 195 2.80 14.36 -4.97
CA GLY A 195 3.16 14.98 -3.70
C GLY A 195 3.59 13.97 -2.65
N SER A 196 3.83 12.72 -3.08
CA SER A 196 4.25 11.51 -2.36
C SER A 196 4.58 11.79 -0.90
N GLY A 197 3.77 11.29 0.04
CA GLY A 197 4.01 11.53 1.45
C GLY A 197 3.08 10.82 2.41
N HIS A 198 3.68 10.38 3.52
CA HIS A 198 3.02 9.82 4.69
C HIS A 198 1.90 10.72 5.21
N ALA A 199 0.76 10.15 5.61
CA ALA A 199 -0.36 10.85 6.26
C ALA A 199 -0.86 12.09 5.50
N GLY A 200 -0.82 12.05 4.16
CA GLY A 200 -1.17 13.16 3.28
C GLY A 200 -2.58 13.05 2.68
N HIS A 201 -2.84 13.83 1.63
CA HIS A 201 -4.09 13.79 0.88
C HIS A 201 -4.35 12.40 0.26
N MET A 202 -3.30 11.72 -0.20
CA MET A 202 -3.40 10.42 -0.86
C MET A 202 -3.92 9.36 0.12
N GLU A 203 -3.29 9.17 1.26
CA GLU A 203 -3.72 8.17 2.25
C GLU A 203 -5.09 8.47 2.85
N HIS A 204 -5.42 9.74 3.07
CA HIS A 204 -6.78 10.10 3.52
C HIS A 204 -7.82 9.81 2.43
N SER A 205 -7.45 9.94 1.15
CA SER A 205 -8.31 9.55 0.02
C SER A 205 -8.48 8.04 -0.04
N ALA A 206 -7.40 7.28 0.15
CA ALA A 206 -7.45 5.82 0.24
C ALA A 206 -8.30 5.37 1.44
N ALA A 207 -8.16 5.99 2.61
CA ALA A 207 -8.98 5.71 3.78
C ALA A 207 -10.47 6.01 3.55
N ALA A 208 -10.77 7.09 2.82
CA ALA A 208 -12.15 7.39 2.42
C ALA A 208 -12.71 6.33 1.47
N ALA A 209 -11.91 5.85 0.51
CA ALA A 209 -12.28 4.76 -0.40
C ALA A 209 -12.52 3.44 0.35
N LEU A 210 -11.74 3.16 1.39
CA LEU A 210 -11.90 2.00 2.26
C LEU A 210 -13.05 2.15 3.28
N GLY A 211 -13.63 3.35 3.42
CA GLY A 211 -14.70 3.62 4.38
C GLY A 211 -14.23 3.66 5.85
N ILE A 212 -12.96 3.96 6.09
CA ILE A 212 -12.33 3.96 7.43
C ILE A 212 -11.81 5.34 7.86
N LEU A 213 -12.07 6.38 7.07
CA LEU A 213 -11.77 7.76 7.41
C LEU A 213 -12.76 8.28 8.46
N ASP A 214 -12.24 8.81 9.57
CA ASP A 214 -13.05 9.49 10.58
C ASP A 214 -13.27 10.97 10.18
N GLU A 215 -14.43 11.25 9.59
CA GLU A 215 -14.76 12.60 9.10
C GLU A 215 -14.85 13.66 10.20
N GLU A 216 -15.29 13.30 11.40
CA GLU A 216 -15.40 14.24 12.52
C GLU A 216 -14.01 14.63 13.00
N LYS A 217 -13.12 13.66 13.17
CA LYS A 217 -11.71 13.92 13.51
C LYS A 217 -10.98 14.67 12.41
N LEU A 218 -11.29 14.41 11.13
CA LEU A 218 -10.74 15.17 10.01
C LEU A 218 -11.17 16.65 10.07
N LYS A 219 -12.44 16.93 10.36
CA LYS A 219 -12.94 18.31 10.53
C LYS A 219 -12.23 19.03 11.67
N LEU A 220 -12.07 18.36 12.82
CA LEU A 220 -11.35 18.91 13.98
C LEU A 220 -9.87 19.15 13.66
N MET A 221 -9.22 18.19 13.03
CA MET A 221 -7.81 18.30 12.62
C MET A 221 -7.59 19.47 11.64
N ASN A 222 -8.47 19.62 10.66
CA ASN A 222 -8.41 20.73 9.70
C ASN A 222 -8.67 22.09 10.34
N ALA A 223 -9.60 22.20 11.29
CA ALA A 223 -9.84 23.45 12.02
C ALA A 223 -8.59 23.91 12.81
N GLU A 224 -7.87 22.95 13.40
CA GLU A 224 -6.62 23.22 14.11
C GLU A 224 -5.48 23.61 13.15
N LEU A 225 -5.38 22.94 11.99
CA LEU A 225 -4.40 23.30 10.95
C LEU A 225 -4.61 24.72 10.40
N GLU A 226 -5.87 25.13 10.23
CA GLU A 226 -6.22 26.48 9.79
C GLU A 226 -5.87 27.53 10.84
N LYS A 227 -6.10 27.22 12.12
CA LYS A 227 -5.86 28.14 13.24
C LYS A 227 -4.37 28.28 13.55
N ASP A 228 -3.65 27.17 13.65
CA ASP A 228 -2.23 27.11 13.96
C ASP A 228 -1.60 25.86 13.32
N PHE A 229 -1.12 26.02 12.09
CA PHE A 229 -0.54 24.94 11.30
C PHE A 229 0.61 24.22 12.01
N GLU A 230 1.54 24.96 12.62
CA GLU A 230 2.69 24.35 13.31
C GLU A 230 2.29 23.73 14.65
N GLY A 231 1.37 24.35 15.39
CA GLY A 231 0.79 23.77 16.60
C GLY A 231 0.05 22.47 16.33
N ALA A 232 -0.74 22.42 15.26
CA ALA A 232 -1.43 21.19 14.83
C ALA A 232 -0.44 20.08 14.46
N LEU A 233 0.65 20.39 13.75
CA LEU A 233 1.70 19.42 13.46
C LEU A 233 2.46 18.96 14.71
N LYS A 234 2.62 19.77 15.75
CA LYS A 234 3.17 19.29 17.03
C LYS A 234 2.22 18.32 17.74
N LYS A 235 0.92 18.55 17.61
CA LYS A 235 -0.14 17.70 18.18
C LYS A 235 -0.30 16.38 17.41
N TRP A 236 -0.14 16.41 16.09
CA TRP A 236 -0.21 15.24 15.21
C TRP A 236 1.01 15.18 14.26
N PRO A 237 2.19 14.81 14.78
CA PRO A 237 3.45 14.88 14.04
C PRO A 237 3.56 14.11 12.72
N PRO A 238 2.90 12.95 12.55
CA PRO A 238 2.99 12.23 11.29
C PRO A 238 2.42 12.98 10.08
N LEU A 239 1.49 13.92 10.31
CA LEU A 239 0.75 14.58 9.23
C LEU A 239 1.69 15.32 8.25
N GLY A 240 1.45 15.13 6.95
CA GLY A 240 2.20 15.81 5.90
C GLY A 240 3.63 15.31 5.75
N GLY A 241 3.82 13.99 5.75
CA GLY A 241 5.11 13.35 5.53
C GLY A 241 6.01 13.41 6.76
N LEU A 242 5.50 13.05 7.94
CA LEU A 242 6.24 13.18 9.20
C LEU A 242 6.59 14.65 9.53
N GLY A 243 5.78 15.59 9.05
CA GLY A 243 6.06 17.01 9.05
C GLY A 243 6.33 17.60 10.44
N GLY A 244 5.59 17.18 11.47
CA GLY A 244 5.83 17.66 12.83
C GLY A 244 7.15 17.17 13.43
N TYR A 245 7.60 15.97 13.06
CA TYR A 245 8.92 15.46 13.48
C TYR A 245 10.06 16.24 12.82
N LEU A 246 9.91 16.60 11.54
CA LEU A 246 10.86 17.46 10.85
C LEU A 246 10.95 18.84 11.51
N LEU A 247 9.81 19.43 11.88
CA LEU A 247 9.75 20.71 12.60
C LEU A 247 10.36 20.64 14.00
N ALA A 248 10.28 19.49 14.68
CA ALA A 248 10.90 19.28 15.98
C ALA A 248 12.45 19.24 15.91
N GLY A 249 13.03 18.98 14.73
CA GLY A 249 14.48 19.00 14.53
C GLY A 249 15.22 17.85 15.23
N GLY A 250 16.48 18.10 15.61
CA GLY A 250 17.25 17.19 16.47
C GLY A 250 17.46 15.80 15.86
N LYS A 251 17.05 14.76 16.60
CA LYS A 251 17.23 13.34 16.19
C LYS A 251 16.50 13.00 14.89
N TYR A 252 15.38 13.68 14.60
CA TYR A 252 14.57 13.44 13.40
C TYR A 252 15.30 13.91 12.16
N VAL A 253 15.71 15.18 12.10
CA VAL A 253 16.44 15.73 10.95
C VAL A 253 17.78 15.02 10.71
N LYS A 254 18.47 14.63 11.80
CA LYS A 254 19.72 13.84 11.68
C LYS A 254 19.52 12.48 11.00
N LYS A 255 18.34 11.86 11.17
CA LYS A 255 18.07 10.51 10.66
C LYS A 255 17.28 10.51 9.35
N ILE A 256 16.38 11.46 9.17
CA ILE A 256 15.42 11.55 8.07
C ILE A 256 15.98 12.41 6.91
N GLY A 257 16.84 13.38 7.21
CA GLY A 257 17.43 14.28 6.23
C GLY A 257 17.07 15.76 6.46
N THR A 258 17.88 16.64 5.88
CA THR A 258 17.63 18.09 5.90
C THR A 258 16.79 18.51 4.70
N LYS A 259 16.33 19.76 4.70
CA LYS A 259 15.57 20.33 3.58
C LYS A 259 16.35 20.33 2.26
N GLU A 260 17.68 20.45 2.34
CA GLU A 260 18.60 20.41 1.21
C GLU A 260 18.91 18.98 0.74
N ARG A 261 18.64 17.98 1.59
CA ARG A 261 18.87 16.55 1.33
C ARG A 261 17.59 15.77 1.60
N ASP A 262 16.54 16.10 0.84
CA ASP A 262 15.21 15.51 0.96
C ASP A 262 15.07 14.24 0.13
N GLU A 263 15.95 13.26 0.35
CA GLU A 263 16.05 12.03 -0.44
C GLU A 263 14.76 11.20 -0.40
N HIS A 264 14.01 11.30 0.70
CA HIS A 264 12.74 10.61 0.91
C HIS A 264 11.52 11.50 0.63
N GLY A 265 11.71 12.73 0.15
CA GLY A 265 10.63 13.65 -0.23
C GLY A 265 9.80 14.22 0.93
N LEU A 266 10.15 13.94 2.19
CA LEU A 266 9.36 14.28 3.38
C LEU A 266 9.23 15.80 3.61
N TRP A 267 10.27 16.57 3.30
CA TRP A 267 10.16 18.04 3.30
C TRP A 267 9.26 18.55 2.18
N ASN A 268 9.28 17.91 1.02
CA ASN A 268 8.34 18.20 -0.07
C ASN A 268 6.90 17.84 0.31
N CYS A 269 6.65 16.77 1.07
CA CYS A 269 5.33 16.46 1.62
C CYS A 269 4.81 17.60 2.51
N LEU A 270 5.62 18.01 3.48
CA LEU A 270 5.27 19.07 4.42
C LEU A 270 4.97 20.38 3.70
N LYS A 271 5.80 20.73 2.71
CA LYS A 271 5.59 21.90 1.85
C LYS A 271 4.32 21.78 1.00
N SER A 272 4.02 20.58 0.50
CA SER A 272 2.83 20.30 -0.30
C SER A 272 1.57 20.41 0.55
N LEU A 273 1.55 19.82 1.75
CA LEU A 273 0.46 19.97 2.71
C LEU A 273 0.19 21.45 3.00
N ARG A 274 1.23 22.24 3.30
CA ARG A 274 1.08 23.68 3.60
C ARG A 274 0.51 24.48 2.43
N ARG A 275 0.80 24.09 1.18
CA ARG A 275 0.41 24.83 -0.03
C ARG A 275 -0.93 24.37 -0.62
N LEU A 276 -1.22 23.07 -0.55
CA LEU A 276 -2.45 22.49 -1.05
C LEU A 276 -3.58 22.81 -0.07
N ASP A 277 -4.72 23.19 -0.62
CA ASP A 277 -5.96 23.42 0.13
C ASP A 277 -5.87 24.34 1.36
N GLY A 278 -4.87 25.23 1.37
CA GLY A 278 -4.63 26.18 2.45
C GLY A 278 -4.04 25.56 3.71
N GLY A 279 -3.33 24.43 3.62
CA GLY A 279 -2.78 23.73 4.78
C GLY A 279 -3.67 22.63 5.34
N LYS A 280 -4.85 22.40 4.74
CA LYS A 280 -5.79 21.36 5.12
C LYS A 280 -5.55 20.06 4.37
N VAL A 281 -6.09 18.98 4.91
CA VAL A 281 -6.25 17.71 4.21
C VAL A 281 -7.67 17.60 3.66
N LYS A 282 -7.79 17.58 2.34
CA LYS A 282 -9.08 17.33 1.66
C LYS A 282 -9.00 16.02 0.87
N PRO A 283 -9.46 14.90 1.45
CA PRO A 283 -9.48 13.64 0.74
C PRO A 283 -10.45 13.70 -0.46
N VAL A 284 -10.11 12.98 -1.51
CA VAL A 284 -10.92 12.77 -2.71
C VAL A 284 -11.14 11.27 -2.84
N LYS A 285 -12.31 10.78 -2.44
CA LYS A 285 -12.58 9.35 -2.35
C LYS A 285 -12.32 8.63 -3.68
N GLU A 286 -12.76 9.23 -4.79
CA GLU A 286 -12.63 8.72 -6.16
C GLU A 286 -11.15 8.58 -6.57
N LEU A 287 -10.26 9.42 -6.02
CA LEU A 287 -8.82 9.27 -6.22
C LEU A 287 -8.29 8.03 -5.48
N GLY A 288 -8.78 7.78 -4.26
CA GLY A 288 -8.42 6.58 -3.49
C GLY A 288 -8.88 5.30 -4.19
N GLU A 289 -10.11 5.29 -4.71
CA GLU A 289 -10.65 4.17 -5.51
C GLU A 289 -9.81 3.94 -6.77
N LEU A 290 -9.50 5.01 -7.51
CA LEU A 290 -8.65 4.93 -8.69
C LEU A 290 -7.27 4.32 -8.40
N ILE A 291 -6.61 4.74 -7.31
CA ILE A 291 -5.29 4.21 -6.94
C ILE A 291 -5.36 2.71 -6.66
N ILE A 292 -6.37 2.29 -5.88
CA ILE A 292 -6.59 0.87 -5.56
C ILE A 292 -6.79 0.08 -6.86
N ASP A 293 -7.66 0.54 -7.75
CA ASP A 293 -7.95 -0.15 -9.01
C ASP A 293 -6.73 -0.26 -9.91
N LEU A 294 -5.93 0.80 -10.02
CA LEU A 294 -4.70 0.78 -10.83
C LEU A 294 -3.65 -0.20 -10.27
N LEU A 295 -3.49 -0.26 -8.95
CA LEU A 295 -2.59 -1.22 -8.30
C LEU A 295 -3.07 -2.66 -8.55
N VAL A 296 -4.38 -2.89 -8.38
CA VAL A 296 -5.00 -4.21 -8.60
C VAL A 296 -4.80 -4.65 -10.05
N ASP A 297 -5.08 -3.77 -11.01
CA ASP A 297 -4.93 -4.04 -12.44
C ASP A 297 -3.48 -4.37 -12.80
N TYR A 298 -2.55 -3.52 -12.39
CA TYR A 298 -1.13 -3.66 -12.72
C TYR A 298 -0.57 -4.99 -12.22
N TYR A 299 -0.79 -5.34 -10.95
CA TYR A 299 -0.26 -6.59 -10.39
C TYR A 299 -1.02 -7.82 -10.88
N ALA A 300 -2.33 -7.72 -11.14
CA ALA A 300 -3.06 -8.82 -11.77
C ALA A 300 -2.55 -9.10 -13.18
N GLU A 301 -2.26 -8.07 -13.99
CA GLU A 301 -1.69 -8.22 -15.32
C GLU A 301 -0.29 -8.85 -15.29
N ILE A 302 0.56 -8.48 -14.32
CA ILE A 302 1.88 -9.11 -14.14
C ILE A 302 1.72 -10.60 -13.81
N ILE A 303 0.84 -10.95 -12.88
CA ILE A 303 0.58 -12.33 -12.49
C ILE A 303 0.05 -13.16 -13.68
N SER A 304 -0.88 -12.60 -14.47
CA SER A 304 -1.53 -13.33 -15.57
C SER A 304 -0.64 -13.56 -16.79
N LYS A 305 0.44 -12.78 -16.96
CA LYS A 305 1.40 -12.94 -18.06
C LYS A 305 2.44 -14.04 -17.81
N GLU A 306 2.50 -14.59 -16.60
CA GLU A 306 3.52 -15.53 -16.09
C GLU A 306 2.99 -16.94 -15.83
#